data_AF-A0A6J7C3U5-F1
#
_entry.id   AF-A0A6J7C3U5-F1
#
_cell.length_a   1.000
_cell.length_b   1.000
_cell.length_c   1.000
_cell.angle_alpha   90.00
_cell.angle_beta   90.00
_cell.angle_gamma   90.00
#
_symmetry.space_group_name_H-M   'P 1'
#
loop_
_entity.id
_entity.type
_entity.pdbx_description
1 polymer ?
#
loop_
_entity_poly.entity_id
_entity_poly.type
_entity_poly.pdbx_seq_one_letter_code
_entity_poly.pdbx_strand_id
1 'polypeptide(L)'
;MSGIEASHTYRDIATACESALLTLTGKPLHMNADAAVAGLLLDAGLGPADITLVTCLGRAFGLAAHSREEQANERPFRAPSLDTVSYSRSASPDSRTEQPTA
;
A
#
# COMPACT_ATOMS: atom_id res chain seq x y z
N MET A 1 -3.95 35.98 5.37
CA MET A 1 -3.01 35.32 4.44
C MET A 1 -1.60 35.77 4.81
N SER A 2 -1.03 35.17 5.85
CA SER A 2 0.38 35.38 6.23
C SER A 2 1.25 34.44 5.40
N GLY A 3 2.31 35.00 4.82
CA GLY A 3 3.22 34.32 3.92
C GLY A 3 3.82 33.05 4.52
N ILE A 4 3.97 32.05 3.65
CA ILE A 4 4.82 30.89 3.88
C ILE A 4 6.25 31.44 3.96
N GLU A 5 6.86 31.43 5.13
CA GLU A 5 8.31 31.62 5.23
C GLU A 5 8.99 30.41 4.58
N ALA A 6 9.74 30.69 3.52
CA ALA A 6 10.54 29.72 2.80
C ALA A 6 11.80 29.38 3.61
N SER A 7 11.83 28.23 4.27
CA SER A 7 13.14 27.63 4.61
C SER A 7 13.19 26.12 4.50
N HIS A 8 12.07 25.40 4.62
CA HIS A 8 12.04 23.96 4.38
C HIS A 8 10.69 23.55 3.77
N THR A 9 10.72 23.09 2.53
CA THR A 9 9.57 22.40 1.92
C THR A 9 9.42 21.01 2.54
N TYR A 10 8.23 20.43 2.48
CA TYR A 10 8.01 19.03 2.87
C TYR A 10 8.85 18.08 2.03
N ARG A 11 9.18 18.45 0.78
CA ARG A 11 10.21 17.78 -0.02
C ARG A 11 11.57 17.77 0.68
N ASP A 12 12.06 18.91 1.16
CA ASP A 12 13.38 19.01 1.81
C ASP A 12 13.45 18.13 3.06
N ILE A 13 12.38 18.12 3.86
CA ILE A 13 12.25 17.25 5.03
C ILE A 13 12.37 15.79 4.62
N ALA A 14 11.66 15.38 3.57
CA ALA A 14 11.65 13.99 3.13
C ALA A 14 13.01 13.55 2.54
N THR A 15 13.71 14.42 1.79
CA THR A 15 15.08 14.14 1.33
C THR A 15 16.08 14.05 2.48
N ALA A 16 15.90 14.85 3.54
CA ALA A 16 16.69 14.72 4.77
C ALA A 16 16.43 13.36 5.47
N CYS A 17 15.17 12.89 5.49
CA CYS A 17 14.83 11.56 6.00
C CYS A 17 15.50 10.43 5.20
N GLU A 18 15.51 10.48 3.86
CA GLU A 18 16.22 9.50 3.02
C GLU A 18 17.72 9.43 3.36
N SER A 19 18.35 10.59 3.54
CA SER A 19 19.78 10.69 3.88
C SER A 19 20.09 10.12 5.27
N ALA A 20 19.24 10.41 6.24
CA ALA A 20 19.35 9.87 7.60
C ALA A 20 19.17 8.35 7.60
N LEU A 21 18.19 7.82 6.85
CA LEU A 21 17.94 6.39 6.74
C LEU A 21 19.08 5.65 6.05
N LEU A 22 19.69 6.24 5.01
CA LEU A 22 20.89 5.68 4.39
C LEU A 22 22.03 5.57 5.41
N THR A 23 22.23 6.61 6.22
CA THR A 23 23.28 6.62 7.25
C THR A 23 23.05 5.54 8.31
N LEU A 24 21.80 5.32 8.73
CA LEU A 24 21.45 4.35 9.77
C LEU A 24 21.44 2.90 9.28
N THR A 25 20.98 2.66 8.05
CA THR A 25 20.73 1.30 7.54
C THR A 25 21.82 0.80 6.59
N GLY A 26 22.67 1.70 6.08
CA GLY A 26 23.66 1.40 5.05
C GLY A 26 23.06 1.06 3.68
N LYS A 27 21.74 1.22 3.51
CA LYS A 27 21.03 0.95 2.26
C LYS A 27 20.17 2.16 1.89
N PRO A 28 20.15 2.57 0.61
CA PRO A 28 19.29 3.67 0.20
C PRO A 28 17.82 3.24 0.30
N LEU A 29 17.02 4.00 1.04
CA LEU A 29 15.57 3.87 1.05
C LEU A 29 14.97 5.10 0.37
N HIS A 30 14.66 4.94 -0.92
CA HIS A 30 14.15 6.04 -1.72
C HIS A 30 12.69 6.36 -1.40
N MET A 31 12.35 7.64 -1.45
CA MET A 31 10.98 8.13 -1.41
C MET A 31 10.15 7.48 -2.52
N ASN A 32 9.02 6.88 -2.15
CA ASN A 32 8.09 6.33 -3.12
C ASN A 32 7.18 7.42 -3.71
N ALA A 33 6.38 7.05 -4.72
CA ALA A 33 5.45 7.99 -5.34
C ALA A 33 4.42 8.57 -4.36
N ASP A 34 3.97 7.78 -3.37
CA ASP A 34 3.00 8.24 -2.37
C ASP A 34 3.55 9.40 -1.53
N ALA A 35 4.79 9.26 -1.03
CA ALA A 35 5.46 10.28 -0.25
C ALA A 35 5.80 11.51 -1.10
N ALA A 36 6.16 11.33 -2.38
CA ALA A 36 6.41 12.44 -3.30
C ALA A 36 5.15 13.28 -3.54
N VAL A 37 4.02 12.62 -3.82
CA VAL A 37 2.73 13.28 -4.01
C VAL A 37 2.28 13.96 -2.72
N ALA A 38 2.41 13.28 -1.57
CA ALA A 38 2.05 13.85 -0.28
C ALA A 38 2.87 15.11 0.04
N GLY A 39 4.19 15.08 -0.17
CA GLY A 39 5.07 16.23 0.05
C GLY A 39 4.66 17.44 -0.77
N LEU A 40 4.38 17.26 -2.07
CA LEU A 40 3.93 18.33 -2.95
C LEU A 40 2.57 18.92 -2.54
N LEU A 41 1.63 18.08 -2.11
CA LEU A 41 0.31 18.54 -1.67
C LEU A 41 0.38 19.25 -0.31
N LEU A 42 1.24 18.79 0.60
CA LEU A 42 1.54 19.50 1.86
C LEU A 42 2.18 20.87 1.57
N ASP A 43 3.14 20.95 0.63
CA ASP A 43 3.74 22.20 0.16
C ASP A 43 2.69 23.15 -0.44
N ALA A 44 1.64 22.60 -1.06
CA ALA A 44 0.49 23.35 -1.58
C ALA A 44 -0.52 23.76 -0.48
N GLY A 45 -0.28 23.42 0.79
CA GLY A 45 -1.10 23.81 1.93
C GLY A 45 -2.28 22.88 2.22
N LEU A 46 -2.34 21.69 1.61
CA LEU A 46 -3.37 20.70 1.89
C LEU A 46 -3.07 19.94 3.19
N GLY A 47 -4.12 19.50 3.88
CA GLY A 47 -3.99 18.66 5.07
C GLY A 47 -3.87 17.16 4.73
N PRO A 48 -3.46 16.31 5.69
CA PRO A 48 -3.37 14.85 5.50
C PRO A 48 -4.67 14.19 5.02
N ALA A 49 -5.83 14.70 5.48
CA ALA A 49 -7.13 14.21 5.05
C ALA A 49 -7.40 14.50 3.57
N ASP A 50 -7.03 15.70 3.11
CA ASP A 50 -7.18 16.10 1.69
C ASP A 50 -6.27 15.27 0.78
N ILE A 51 -5.06 14.94 1.24
CA ILE A 51 -4.12 14.08 0.51
C ILE A 51 -4.68 12.68 0.32
N THR A 52 -5.28 12.13 1.37
CA THR A 52 -5.97 10.84 1.31
C THR A 52 -7.11 10.90 0.30
N LEU A 53 -7.90 11.98 0.33
CA LEU A 53 -9.00 12.20 -0.61
C LEU A 53 -8.51 12.28 -2.07
N VAL A 54 -7.45 13.04 -2.34
CA VAL A 54 -6.83 13.14 -3.68
C VAL A 54 -6.41 11.77 -4.18
N THR A 55 -5.77 10.97 -3.33
CA THR A 55 -5.32 9.61 -3.67
C THR A 55 -6.50 8.70 -3.99
N CYS A 56 -7.56 8.74 -3.17
CA CYS A 56 -8.79 7.98 -3.39
C CYS A 56 -9.46 8.35 -4.72
N LEU A 57 -9.57 9.65 -5.01
CA LEU A 57 -10.19 10.14 -6.24
C LEU A 57 -9.39 9.71 -7.46
N GLY A 58 -8.05 9.86 -7.43
CA GLY A 58 -7.17 9.40 -8.49
C GLY A 58 -7.32 7.90 -8.75
N ARG A 59 -7.35 7.08 -7.68
CA ARG A 59 -7.53 5.62 -7.78
C ARG A 59 -8.89 5.22 -8.34
N ALA A 60 -9.95 5.97 -8.03
CA ALA A 60 -11.30 5.69 -8.49
C ALA A 60 -11.40 5.63 -10.03
N PHE A 61 -10.65 6.49 -10.74
CA PHE A 61 -10.60 6.44 -12.21
C PHE A 61 -10.02 5.12 -12.74
N GLY A 62 -8.92 4.65 -12.16
CA GLY A 62 -8.32 3.38 -12.54
C GLY A 62 -9.23 2.18 -12.23
N LEU A 63 -9.89 2.19 -11.07
CA LEU A 63 -10.87 1.17 -10.70
C LEU A 63 -12.07 1.16 -11.65
N ALA A 64 -12.59 2.32 -12.03
CA ALA A 64 -13.67 2.42 -13.01
C ALA A 64 -13.24 1.90 -14.39
N ALA A 65 -12.02 2.20 -14.82
CA ALA A 65 -11.48 1.67 -16.07
C ALA A 65 -11.36 0.14 -16.04
N HIS A 66 -10.76 -0.42 -14.97
CA HIS A 66 -10.64 -1.88 -14.82
C HIS A 66 -12.00 -2.58 -14.73
N SER A 67 -12.98 -1.98 -14.04
CA SER A 67 -14.34 -2.53 -14.00
C SER A 67 -14.97 -2.63 -15.40
N ARG A 68 -14.76 -1.61 -16.24
CA ARG A 68 -15.23 -1.62 -17.63
C ARG A 68 -14.49 -2.65 -18.49
N GLU A 69 -13.18 -2.77 -18.28
CA GLU A 69 -12.34 -3.76 -18.97
C GLU A 69 -12.78 -5.19 -18.64
N GLU A 70 -13.00 -5.49 -17.37
CA GLU A 70 -13.48 -6.80 -16.90
C GLU A 70 -14.85 -7.13 -17.51
N GLN A 71 -15.78 -6.18 -17.50
CA GLN A 71 -17.12 -6.38 -18.09
C GLN A 71 -17.09 -6.62 -19.60
N ALA A 72 -16.13 -6.04 -20.31
CA ALA A 72 -16.03 -6.13 -21.76
C ALA A 72 -15.29 -7.40 -22.23
N ASN A 73 -14.27 -7.83 -21.48
CA ASN A 73 -13.31 -8.81 -21.95
C ASN A 73 -13.38 -10.16 -21.24
N GLU A 74 -14.02 -10.24 -20.08
CA GLU A 74 -13.98 -11.43 -19.23
C GLU A 74 -15.34 -12.11 -19.06
N ARG A 75 -15.30 -13.39 -18.67
CA ARG A 75 -16.52 -14.16 -18.39
C ARG A 75 -17.04 -13.86 -16.99
N PRO A 76 -18.37 -13.82 -16.79
CA PRO A 76 -18.94 -13.70 -15.46
C PRO A 76 -18.42 -14.79 -14.52
N PHE A 77 -18.04 -14.37 -13.31
CA PHE A 77 -17.52 -15.20 -12.21
C PHE A 77 -16.13 -15.84 -12.48
N ARG A 78 -15.15 -15.40 -11.68
CA ARG A 78 -13.80 -15.96 -11.65
C ARG A 78 -13.49 -16.44 -10.22
N ALA A 79 -13.45 -17.76 -10.04
CA ALA A 79 -13.01 -18.35 -8.79
C ALA A 79 -11.47 -18.45 -8.75
N PRO A 80 -10.83 -18.21 -7.59
CA PRO A 80 -9.42 -18.55 -7.41
C PRO A 80 -9.20 -20.05 -7.64
N SER A 81 -8.07 -20.39 -8.26
CA SER A 81 -7.70 -21.79 -8.45
C SER A 81 -7.20 -22.40 -7.14
N LEU A 82 -7.55 -23.66 -6.86
CA LEU A 82 -7.22 -24.33 -5.59
C LEU A 82 -5.71 -24.55 -5.40
N ASP A 83 -4.93 -24.56 -6.48
CA ASP A 83 -3.46 -24.60 -6.44
C ASP A 83 -2.83 -23.30 -5.90
N THR A 84 -3.59 -22.19 -5.88
CA THR A 84 -3.16 -20.91 -5.27
C THR A 84 -3.49 -20.83 -3.78
N VAL A 85 -4.17 -21.83 -3.21
CA VAL A 85 -4.67 -21.82 -1.84
C VAL A 85 -3.94 -22.88 -1.01
N SER A 86 -3.19 -22.43 -0.01
CA SER A 86 -2.64 -23.31 1.03
C SER A 86 -3.57 -23.35 2.24
N TYR A 87 -3.98 -24.56 2.64
CA TYR A 87 -4.83 -24.77 3.81
C TYR A 87 -4.04 -25.42 4.94
N SER A 88 -3.88 -24.69 6.05
CA SER A 88 -3.33 -25.22 7.30
C SER A 88 -4.46 -25.47 8.29
N ARG A 89 -4.76 -26.74 8.56
CA ARG A 89 -5.71 -27.13 9.62
C ARG A 89 -5.04 -26.99 10.99
N SER A 90 -5.65 -26.30 11.95
CA SER A 90 -5.27 -26.42 13.36
C SER A 90 -5.60 -27.84 13.86
N ALA A 91 -4.71 -28.50 14.59
CA ALA A 91 -4.91 -29.86 15.07
C ALA A 91 -6.31 -30.06 15.69
N SER A 92 -7.04 -31.09 15.22
CA SER A 92 -8.29 -31.50 15.88
C SER A 92 -7.94 -32.13 17.24
N PRO A 93 -8.70 -31.90 18.31
CA PRO A 93 -8.50 -32.58 19.60
C PRO A 93 -8.61 -34.12 19.50
N ASP A 94 -9.15 -34.65 18.40
CA ASP A 94 -9.46 -36.08 18.22
C ASP A 94 -8.34 -36.93 17.60
N SER A 95 -7.08 -36.48 17.57
CA SER A 95 -5.97 -37.39 17.29
C SER A 95 -5.65 -38.26 18.51
N ARG A 96 -6.59 -39.14 18.90
CA ARG A 96 -6.28 -40.30 19.73
C ARG A 96 -5.37 -41.20 18.90
N THR A 97 -4.12 -41.27 19.34
CA THR A 97 -3.11 -42.25 18.92
C THR A 97 -3.71 -43.65 18.88
N GLU A 98 -3.85 -44.22 17.68
CA GLU A 98 -3.92 -45.67 17.55
C GLU A 98 -2.58 -46.24 18.04
N GLN A 99 -2.58 -46.83 19.24
CA GLN A 99 -1.48 -47.66 19.70
C GLN A 99 -1.47 -48.95 18.88
N PRO A 100 -0.31 -49.42 18.39
CA PRO A 100 -0.24 -50.68 17.65
C PRO A 100 -0.51 -51.85 18.62
N THR A 101 -1.49 -52.68 18.30
CA THR A 101 -1.71 -53.96 18.98
C THR A 101 -0.52 -54.88 18.75
N ALA A 102 0.03 -55.40 19.85
CA ALA A 102 1.12 -56.36 19.92
C ALA A 102 0.80 -57.72 19.27
#